data_AF-A0A7Y6MZ71-F1
#
_entry.id   AF-A0A7Y6MZ71-F1
#
_cell.length_a   1.000
_cell.length_b   1.000
_cell.length_c   1.000
_cell.angle_alpha   90.00
_cell.angle_beta   90.00
_cell.angle_gamma   90.00
#
_symmetry.space_group_name_H-M   'P 1'
#
loop_
_entity.id
_entity.type
_entity.pdbx_description
1 polymer ?
#
loop_
_entity_poly.entity_id
_entity_poly.type
_entity_poly.pdbx_seq_one_letter_code
_entity_poly.pdbx_strand_id
1 'polypeptide(L)'
;MYERMRSAKEIIEEMKAGFSDMFEGSDGRECLGCRITFKIYKGFTDMPHAMTTNKKTGEWISINAIRALPTGYDMTRALGQDDECRCRNRSAGPFDEQFTLKDHNGRALPETLYTVRLPSGELTHGVTDHAGRTARYRTRGAQSIDIYIGHRGRNA
;
A
#
# COMPACT_ATOMS: atom_id res chain seq x y z
N MET A 1 -50.88 2.71 -12.39
CA MET A 1 -49.94 1.92 -11.58
C MET A 1 -48.72 2.80 -11.36
N TYR A 2 -48.66 3.53 -10.24
CA TYR A 2 -47.54 4.42 -9.95
C TYR A 2 -46.48 3.62 -9.21
N GLU A 3 -45.32 3.39 -9.84
CA GLU A 3 -44.15 2.85 -9.14
C GLU A 3 -43.77 3.83 -8.02
N ARG A 4 -43.75 3.32 -6.79
CA ARG A 4 -43.41 4.10 -5.61
C ARG A 4 -41.94 4.52 -5.75
N MET A 5 -41.70 5.80 -6.04
CA MET A 5 -40.35 6.34 -6.06
C MET A 5 -39.70 6.08 -4.69
N ARG A 6 -38.59 5.34 -4.71
CA ARG A 6 -37.80 5.05 -3.52
C ARG A 6 -37.39 6.34 -2.83
N SER A 7 -37.46 6.38 -1.52
CA SER A 7 -37.02 7.54 -0.75
C SER A 7 -35.50 7.68 -0.80
N ALA A 8 -34.99 8.91 -0.72
CA ALA A 8 -33.56 9.18 -0.65
C ALA A 8 -32.87 8.41 0.49
N LYS A 9 -33.58 8.17 1.59
CA LYS A 9 -33.09 7.37 2.73
C LYS A 9 -32.86 5.90 2.36
N GLU A 10 -33.80 5.29 1.64
CA GLU A 10 -33.66 3.90 1.16
C GLU A 10 -32.53 3.76 0.14
N ILE A 11 -32.30 4.79 -0.68
CA ILE A 11 -31.16 4.85 -1.62
C ILE A 11 -29.84 4.94 -0.83
N ILE A 12 -29.77 5.82 0.18
CA ILE A 12 -28.55 6.02 0.99
C ILE A 12 -28.20 4.76 1.80
N GLU A 13 -29.17 4.10 2.42
CA GLU A 13 -28.92 2.88 3.21
C GLU A 13 -28.50 1.70 2.33
N GLU A 14 -29.07 1.55 1.13
CA GLU A 14 -28.61 0.56 0.15
C GLU A 14 -27.19 0.86 -0.32
N MET A 15 -26.86 2.13 -0.60
CA MET A 15 -25.49 2.53 -0.93
C MET A 15 -24.53 2.17 0.21
N LYS A 16 -24.86 2.51 1.46
CA LYS A 16 -24.03 2.15 2.62
C LYS A 16 -23.82 0.64 2.75
N ALA A 17 -24.85 -0.16 2.51
CA ALA A 17 -24.77 -1.61 2.55
C ALA A 17 -23.92 -2.18 1.39
N GLY A 18 -24.14 -1.69 0.16
CA GLY A 18 -23.41 -2.10 -1.04
C GLY A 18 -21.93 -1.66 -1.07
N PHE A 19 -21.58 -0.66 -0.27
CA PHE A 19 -20.20 -0.19 -0.10
C PHE A 19 -19.57 -0.62 1.24
N SER A 20 -20.18 -1.55 1.98
CA SER A 20 -19.59 -2.07 3.23
C SER A 20 -18.28 -2.82 2.97
N ASP A 21 -18.24 -3.60 1.89
CA ASP A 21 -17.06 -4.27 1.35
C ASP A 21 -16.03 -3.30 0.75
N MET A 22 -16.42 -2.04 0.55
CA MET A 22 -15.55 -0.96 0.06
C MET A 22 -14.54 -0.56 1.12
N PHE A 23 -14.55 -1.20 2.30
CA PHE A 23 -13.54 -1.13 3.36
C PHE A 23 -12.65 -2.38 3.47
N GLU A 24 -13.02 -3.51 2.86
CA GLU A 24 -12.26 -4.78 2.93
C GLU A 24 -11.71 -5.21 1.56
N GLY A 25 -10.58 -5.92 1.56
CA GLY A 25 -9.98 -6.48 0.34
C GLY A 25 -8.99 -5.60 -0.42
N SER A 26 -8.40 -4.58 0.22
CA SER A 26 -7.12 -4.04 -0.25
C SER A 26 -6.01 -4.97 0.26
N ASP A 27 -5.07 -5.30 -0.61
CA ASP A 27 -3.73 -5.80 -0.30
C ASP A 27 -2.91 -4.91 0.68
N GLY A 28 -3.55 -3.92 1.32
CA GLY A 28 -3.00 -2.96 2.25
C GLY A 28 -2.30 -1.78 1.58
N ARG A 29 -2.23 -1.70 0.24
CA ARG A 29 -1.32 -0.79 -0.47
C ARG A 29 -1.99 0.32 -1.27
N GLU A 30 -3.29 0.23 -1.58
CA GLU A 30 -4.03 1.30 -2.28
C GLU A 30 -4.68 2.31 -1.30
N CYS A 31 -4.74 3.58 -1.70
CA CYS A 31 -5.45 4.62 -0.96
C CYS A 31 -6.97 4.53 -1.21
N LEU A 32 -7.78 5.08 -0.30
CA LEU A 32 -9.24 4.98 -0.37
C LEU A 32 -9.80 5.48 -1.71
N GLY A 33 -9.28 6.61 -2.23
CA GLY A 33 -9.71 7.16 -3.52
C GLY A 33 -9.43 6.24 -4.69
N CYS A 34 -8.21 5.70 -4.77
CA CYS A 34 -7.81 4.75 -5.81
C CYS A 34 -8.68 3.46 -5.73
N ARG A 35 -9.00 2.96 -4.53
CA ARG A 35 -9.90 1.80 -4.35
C ARG A 35 -11.34 2.07 -4.78
N ILE A 36 -11.90 3.22 -4.40
CA ILE A 36 -13.26 3.62 -4.79
C ILE A 36 -13.35 3.68 -6.31
N THR A 37 -12.40 4.36 -6.97
CA THR A 37 -12.35 4.44 -8.43
C THR A 37 -12.31 3.07 -9.07
N PHE A 38 -11.44 2.17 -8.60
CA PHE A 38 -11.37 0.82 -9.12
C PHE A 38 -12.71 0.08 -9.07
N LYS A 39 -13.37 0.08 -7.91
CA LYS A 39 -14.66 -0.61 -7.75
C LYS A 39 -15.76 0.00 -8.62
N ILE A 40 -15.85 1.33 -8.72
CA ILE A 40 -16.84 2.00 -9.57
C ILE A 40 -16.68 1.55 -11.02
N TYR A 41 -15.48 1.67 -11.58
CA TYR A 41 -15.27 1.39 -13.00
C TYR A 41 -15.28 -0.10 -13.33
N LYS A 42 -14.82 -0.98 -12.42
CA LYS A 42 -14.94 -2.44 -12.61
C LYS A 42 -16.37 -2.96 -12.42
N GLY A 43 -17.18 -2.28 -11.59
CA GLY A 43 -18.59 -2.64 -11.37
C GLY A 43 -19.50 -2.30 -12.54
N PHE A 44 -19.05 -1.46 -13.47
CA PHE A 44 -19.79 -1.15 -14.68
C PHE A 44 -19.82 -2.34 -15.64
N THR A 45 -21.01 -2.65 -16.14
CA THR A 45 -21.20 -3.55 -17.29
C THR A 45 -20.57 -2.96 -18.55
N ASP A 46 -20.57 -3.71 -19.65
CA ASP A 46 -20.09 -3.18 -20.90
C ASP A 46 -20.88 -1.94 -21.35
N MET A 47 -20.17 -0.87 -21.70
CA MET A 47 -20.75 0.44 -22.04
C MET A 47 -20.04 1.03 -23.27
N PRO A 48 -20.32 0.51 -24.49
CA PRO A 48 -19.54 0.80 -25.70
C PRO A 48 -19.56 2.26 -26.16
N HIS A 49 -20.55 3.03 -25.73
CA HIS A 49 -20.71 4.45 -26.12
C HIS A 49 -20.54 5.41 -24.94
N ALA A 50 -20.32 4.91 -23.72
CA ALA A 50 -20.18 5.78 -22.57
C ALA A 50 -18.78 6.38 -22.53
N MET A 51 -18.73 7.69 -22.33
CA MET A 51 -17.50 8.47 -22.30
C MET A 51 -17.39 9.22 -20.97
N THR A 52 -16.16 9.51 -20.59
CA THR A 52 -15.80 10.40 -19.49
C THR A 52 -14.71 11.37 -19.98
N THR A 53 -14.33 12.32 -19.15
CA THR A 53 -13.34 13.33 -19.50
C THR A 53 -12.21 13.31 -18.48
N ASN A 54 -10.96 13.36 -18.96
CA ASN A 54 -9.83 13.66 -18.10
C ASN A 54 -9.94 15.11 -17.62
N LYS A 55 -10.04 15.31 -16.30
CA LYS A 55 -10.30 16.64 -15.72
C LYS A 55 -9.17 17.63 -15.93
N LYS A 56 -7.94 17.16 -16.12
CA LYS A 56 -6.75 18.00 -16.34
C LYS A 56 -6.58 18.40 -17.79
N THR A 57 -6.77 17.46 -18.71
CA THR A 57 -6.48 17.67 -20.14
C THR A 57 -7.70 18.00 -20.98
N GLY A 58 -8.92 17.71 -20.48
CA GLY A 58 -10.15 17.82 -21.24
C GLY A 58 -10.35 16.69 -22.26
N GLU A 59 -9.45 15.69 -22.28
CA GLU A 59 -9.52 14.56 -23.20
C GLU A 59 -10.73 13.67 -22.92
N TRP A 60 -11.46 13.30 -23.98
CA TRP A 60 -12.56 12.34 -23.89
C TRP A 60 -12.05 10.90 -23.94
N ILE A 61 -12.43 10.10 -22.94
CA ILE A 61 -11.97 8.72 -22.77
C ILE A 61 -13.19 7.81 -22.65
N SER A 62 -13.18 6.68 -23.34
CA SER A 62 -14.28 5.72 -23.19
C SER A 62 -14.25 5.06 -21.81
N ILE A 63 -15.42 4.84 -21.21
CA ILE A 63 -15.54 4.13 -19.94
C ILE A 63 -14.99 2.71 -20.06
N ASN A 64 -15.16 2.06 -21.22
CA ASN A 64 -14.57 0.75 -21.50
C ASN A 64 -13.03 0.78 -21.46
N ALA A 65 -12.39 1.84 -21.96
CA ALA A 65 -10.94 2.00 -21.85
C ALA A 65 -10.49 2.18 -20.40
N ILE A 66 -11.22 2.97 -19.60
CA ILE A 66 -10.94 3.08 -18.16
C ILE A 66 -11.12 1.73 -17.45
N ARG A 67 -12.20 1.00 -17.74
CA ARG A 67 -12.47 -0.33 -17.16
C ARG A 67 -11.39 -1.36 -17.51
N ALA A 68 -10.75 -1.24 -18.67
CA ALA A 68 -9.66 -2.13 -19.08
C ALA A 68 -8.38 -1.94 -18.25
N LEU A 69 -8.23 -0.81 -17.54
CA LEU A 69 -7.03 -0.54 -16.74
C LEU A 69 -6.90 -1.51 -15.55
N PRO A 70 -5.66 -1.87 -15.17
CA PRO A 70 -5.41 -2.95 -14.22
C PRO A 70 -5.58 -2.52 -12.75
N THR A 71 -5.43 -1.23 -12.43
CA THR A 71 -5.45 -0.73 -11.05
C THR A 71 -6.26 0.55 -10.89
N GLY A 72 -6.71 0.84 -9.66
CA GLY A 72 -7.39 2.10 -9.35
C GLY A 72 -6.51 3.32 -9.52
N TYR A 73 -5.19 3.15 -9.40
CA TYR A 73 -4.19 4.18 -9.69
C TYR A 73 -4.11 4.51 -11.19
N ASP A 74 -4.11 3.51 -12.06
CA ASP A 74 -4.13 3.75 -13.51
C ASP A 74 -5.42 4.44 -13.94
N MET A 75 -6.55 4.03 -13.36
CA MET A 75 -7.85 4.66 -13.62
C MET A 75 -7.88 6.13 -13.16
N THR A 76 -7.46 6.44 -11.94
CA THR A 76 -7.40 7.83 -11.44
C THR A 76 -6.44 8.69 -12.27
N ARG A 77 -5.31 8.15 -12.73
CA ARG A 77 -4.39 8.86 -13.63
C ARG A 77 -5.03 9.17 -14.98
N ALA A 78 -5.71 8.19 -15.59
CA ALA A 78 -6.42 8.39 -16.84
C ALA A 78 -7.52 9.46 -16.72
N LEU A 79 -8.15 9.57 -15.53
CA LEU A 79 -9.15 10.59 -15.24
C LEU A 79 -8.57 11.97 -14.87
N GLY A 80 -7.24 12.11 -14.79
CA GLY A 80 -6.59 13.35 -14.35
C GLY A 80 -6.75 13.64 -12.85
N GLN A 81 -6.94 12.60 -12.04
CA GLN A 81 -7.16 12.68 -10.58
C GLN A 81 -5.99 12.08 -9.79
N ASP A 82 -4.81 11.97 -10.40
CA ASP A 82 -3.62 11.42 -9.77
C ASP A 82 -3.14 12.23 -8.56
N ASP A 83 -3.41 13.54 -8.52
CA ASP A 83 -3.12 14.40 -7.35
C ASP A 83 -3.95 14.01 -6.12
N GLU A 84 -5.13 13.41 -6.32
CA GLU A 84 -6.00 12.91 -5.24
C GLU A 84 -5.48 11.58 -4.67
N CYS A 85 -4.65 10.84 -5.42
CA CYS A 85 -4.19 9.52 -5.04
C CYS A 85 -2.98 9.58 -4.09
N ARG A 86 -3.22 9.26 -2.82
CA ARG A 86 -2.17 9.19 -1.78
C ARG A 86 -1.30 7.92 -1.84
N CYS A 87 -1.44 7.07 -2.86
CA CYS A 87 -0.66 5.82 -2.97
C CYS A 87 0.84 6.08 -3.09
N ARG A 88 1.28 7.13 -3.79
CA ARG A 88 2.71 7.45 -3.98
C ARG A 88 3.34 8.27 -2.83
N ASN A 89 2.51 8.95 -2.03
CA ASN A 89 2.96 9.69 -0.84
C ASN A 89 2.72 8.92 0.46
N ARG A 90 2.24 7.67 0.39
CA ARG A 90 2.24 6.79 1.56
C ARG A 90 3.66 6.32 1.78
N SER A 91 4.20 6.63 2.96
CA SER A 91 5.23 5.76 3.53
C SER A 91 4.67 4.34 3.45
N ALA A 92 5.31 3.46 2.68
CA ALA A 92 5.03 2.04 2.78
C ALA A 92 5.03 1.72 4.27
N GLY A 93 3.99 1.05 4.78
CA GLY A 93 3.72 0.91 6.21
C GLY A 93 4.94 0.42 7.00
N PRO A 94 4.89 0.40 8.34
CA PRO A 94 6.09 0.11 9.13
C PRO A 94 6.79 -1.17 8.64
N PHE A 95 8.05 -1.05 8.23
CA PHE A 95 8.83 -2.20 7.76
C PHE A 95 9.26 -2.95 9.00
N ASP A 96 8.82 -4.19 9.14
CA ASP A 96 9.15 -5.10 10.24
C ASP A 96 9.98 -6.25 9.67
N GLU A 97 11.31 -6.10 9.75
CA GLU A 97 12.24 -7.07 9.18
C GLU A 97 13.13 -7.73 10.24
N GLN A 98 13.48 -8.98 9.96
CA GLN A 98 14.42 -9.79 10.72
C GLN A 98 15.49 -10.30 9.75
N PHE A 99 16.75 -10.18 10.14
CA PHE A 99 17.88 -10.54 9.28
C PHE A 99 18.53 -11.82 9.79
N THR A 100 19.08 -12.63 8.88
CA THR A 100 19.87 -13.81 9.23
C THR A 100 21.34 -13.54 8.94
N LEU A 101 22.18 -13.58 9.97
CA LEU A 101 23.62 -13.45 9.84
C LEU A 101 24.23 -14.79 9.44
N LYS A 102 25.06 -14.77 8.41
CA LYS A 102 25.73 -15.95 7.87
C LYS A 102 27.22 -15.71 7.70
N ASP A 103 28.00 -16.77 7.81
CA ASP A 103 29.41 -16.76 7.43
C ASP A 103 29.59 -16.74 5.90
N HIS A 104 30.84 -16.68 5.44
CA HIS A 104 31.16 -16.69 4.00
C HIS A 104 30.73 -17.98 3.29
N ASN A 105 30.51 -19.09 4.01
CA ASN A 105 30.02 -20.36 3.48
C ASN A 105 28.48 -20.45 3.51
N GLY A 106 27.79 -19.38 3.93
CA GLY A 106 26.33 -19.34 4.06
C GLY A 106 25.78 -20.06 5.30
N ARG A 107 26.64 -20.47 6.25
CA ARG A 107 26.21 -21.07 7.52
C ARG A 107 25.74 -20.00 8.47
N ALA A 108 24.63 -20.24 9.16
CA ALA A 108 24.10 -19.30 10.15
C ALA A 108 25.11 -19.04 11.27
N LEU A 109 25.14 -17.81 11.77
CA LEU A 109 25.95 -17.39 12.91
C LEU A 109 25.07 -17.29 14.17
N PRO A 110 24.88 -18.38 14.93
CA PRO A 110 24.09 -18.36 16.16
C PRO A 110 24.83 -17.64 17.29
N GLU A 111 24.08 -17.17 18.28
CA GLU A 111 24.61 -16.59 19.54
C GLU A 111 25.69 -15.51 19.32
N THR A 112 25.59 -14.80 18.20
CA THR A 112 26.60 -13.84 17.75
C THR A 112 26.16 -12.45 18.14
N LEU A 113 27.03 -11.73 18.87
CA LEU A 113 26.80 -10.33 19.21
C LEU A 113 26.76 -9.48 17.95
N TYR A 114 25.84 -8.52 17.90
CA TYR A 114 25.74 -7.57 16.81
C TYR A 114 25.25 -6.19 17.29
N THR A 115 25.44 -5.18 16.45
CA THR A 115 24.89 -3.83 16.61
C THR A 115 24.13 -3.44 15.35
N VAL A 116 22.91 -2.92 15.52
CA VAL A 116 22.13 -2.29 14.46
C VAL A 116 22.18 -0.78 14.61
N ARG A 117 22.45 -0.07 13.51
CA ARG A 117 22.26 1.38 13.41
C ARG A 117 20.95 1.65 12.67
N LEU A 118 19.98 2.20 13.38
CA LEU A 118 18.69 2.61 12.82
C LEU A 118 18.84 3.90 11.98
N PRO A 119 17.85 4.23 11.12
CA PRO A 119 17.88 5.43 10.30
C PRO A 119 17.90 6.73 11.13
N SER A 120 17.44 6.67 12.39
CA SER A 120 17.55 7.76 13.37
C SER A 120 18.98 8.03 13.84
N GLY A 121 19.94 7.13 13.52
CA GLY A 121 21.28 7.13 14.10
C GLY A 121 21.37 6.43 15.47
N GLU A 122 20.25 5.92 15.99
CA GLU A 122 20.22 5.10 17.21
C GLU A 122 20.97 3.79 16.99
N LEU A 123 21.74 3.37 18.00
CA LEU A 123 22.44 2.09 18.02
C LEU A 123 21.71 1.13 18.97
N THR A 124 21.36 -0.04 18.47
CA THR A 124 20.75 -1.12 19.25
C THR A 124 21.67 -2.33 19.25
N HIS A 125 21.94 -2.90 20.42
CA HIS A 125 22.74 -4.11 20.58
C HIS A 125 21.84 -5.34 20.64
N GLY A 126 22.32 -6.47 20.10
CA GLY A 126 21.60 -7.73 20.17
C GLY A 126 22.51 -8.95 20.06
N VAL A 127 21.90 -10.12 20.22
CA VAL A 127 22.52 -11.43 20.03
C VAL A 127 21.62 -12.24 19.11
N THR A 128 22.20 -12.91 18.10
CA THR A 128 21.41 -13.74 17.19
C THR A 128 20.88 -15.00 17.87
N ASP A 129 19.73 -15.51 17.42
CA ASP A 129 19.17 -16.78 17.89
C ASP A 129 19.94 -18.00 17.34
N HIS A 130 19.49 -19.21 17.68
CA HIS A 130 20.09 -20.48 17.24
C HIS A 130 20.08 -20.67 15.70
N ALA A 131 19.24 -19.93 14.97
CA ALA A 131 19.18 -19.94 13.52
C ALA A 131 19.94 -18.76 12.89
N GLY A 132 20.69 -18.00 13.69
CA GLY A 132 21.46 -16.83 13.27
C GLY A 132 20.60 -15.59 13.01
N ARG A 133 19.37 -15.53 13.52
CA ARG A 133 18.46 -14.41 13.27
C ARG A 133 18.60 -13.30 14.29
N THR A 134 18.54 -12.06 13.83
CA THR A 134 18.50 -10.87 14.70
C THR A 134 17.14 -10.73 15.40
N ALA A 135 17.00 -9.76 16.31
CA ALA A 135 15.69 -9.22 16.67
C ALA A 135 14.98 -8.61 15.45
N ARG A 136 13.67 -8.34 15.58
CA ARG A 136 12.87 -7.63 14.58
C ARG A 136 13.04 -6.13 14.71
N TYR A 137 13.25 -5.44 13.60
CA TYR A 137 13.42 -3.99 13.55
C TYR A 137 12.29 -3.33 12.78
N ARG A 138 11.70 -2.29 13.39
CA ARG A 138 10.60 -1.52 12.82
C ARG A 138 11.03 -0.12 12.39
N THR A 139 10.87 0.20 11.11
CA THR A 139 11.08 1.57 10.59
C THR A 139 9.77 2.14 10.05
N ARG A 140 9.64 3.47 9.94
CA ARG A 140 8.42 4.14 9.46
C ARG A 140 8.18 3.97 7.94
N GLY A 141 9.06 3.28 7.24
CA GLY A 141 9.05 3.05 5.80
C GLY A 141 10.32 2.30 5.35
N ALA A 142 10.46 2.07 4.05
CA ALA A 142 11.63 1.39 3.48
C ALA A 142 12.87 2.24 3.76
N GLN A 143 13.71 1.80 4.68
CA GLN A 143 14.89 2.55 5.11
C GLN A 143 16.05 1.58 5.31
N SER A 144 17.23 2.01 4.90
CA SER A 144 18.46 1.26 5.13
C SER A 144 18.81 1.28 6.62
N ILE A 145 19.17 0.12 7.15
CA ILE A 145 19.82 -0.02 8.45
C ILE A 145 21.19 -0.64 8.24
N ASP A 146 22.13 -0.35 9.13
CA ASP A 146 23.44 -1.00 9.10
C ASP A 146 23.51 -2.03 10.21
N ILE A 147 24.04 -3.22 9.90
CA ILE A 147 24.28 -4.27 10.88
C ILE A 147 25.79 -4.51 10.97
N TYR A 148 26.33 -4.39 12.16
CA TYR A 148 27.73 -4.67 12.48
C TYR A 148 27.82 -5.92 13.33
N ILE A 149 28.76 -6.80 13.01
CA ILE A 149 29.11 -7.93 13.88
C ILE A 149 29.88 -7.38 15.09
N GLY A 150 29.53 -7.84 16.28
CA GLY A 150 30.03 -7.34 17.56
C GLY A 150 29.28 -6.09 18.06
N HIS A 151 29.59 -5.67 19.30
CA HIS A 151 29.04 -4.45 19.86
C HIS A 151 29.91 -3.23 19.50
N ARG A 152 29.39 -2.40 18.59
CA ARG A 152 30.01 -1.13 18.20
C ARG A 152 29.56 -0.02 19.14
N GLY A 153 30.51 0.63 19.84
CA GLY A 153 30.27 1.86 20.59
C GLY A 153 30.12 3.08 19.69
N ARG A 154 29.59 4.19 20.22
CA ARG A 154 29.70 5.50 19.56
C ARG A 154 31.18 5.88 19.54
N ASN A 155 31.79 5.95 18.36
CA ASN A 155 32.99 6.75 18.20
C ASN A 155 32.55 8.21 18.27
N ALA A 156 33.06 8.94 19.27
CA ALA A 156 32.97 10.40 19.35
C ALA A 156 33.74 11.05 18.19
#